data_AF-D6A4T6-F1
#
_entry.id   AF-D6A4T6-F1
#
_cell.length_a   1.000
_cell.length_b   1.000
_cell.length_c   1.000
_cell.angle_alpha   90.00
_cell.angle_beta   90.00
_cell.angle_gamma   90.00
#
_symmetry.space_group_name_H-M   'P 1'
#
loop_
_entity.id
_entity.type
_entity.pdbx_description
1 polymer ?
#
loop_
_entity_poly.entity_id
_entity_poly.type
_entity_poly.pdbx_seq_one_letter_code
_entity_poly.pdbx_strand_id
1 'polypeptide(L)'
;MHGELPAVSIVRRLGGSPRQRGSVTGETCPDLFELSDGDFAVIGTDRTEELDALLPESAARADCEHIVVITRDTLLRAERDIPDA
;
A
#
# COMPACT_ATOMS: atom_id res chain seq x y z
N MET A 1 0.55 -12.02 30.44
CA MET A 1 -0.64 -11.40 29.83
C MET A 1 -0.25 -11.05 28.41
N HIS A 2 -0.37 -12.00 27.48
CA HIS A 2 -0.08 -11.74 26.07
C HIS A 2 -1.30 -11.00 25.52
N GLY A 3 -1.16 -9.68 25.36
CA GLY A 3 -2.20 -8.87 24.75
C GLY A 3 -2.50 -9.44 23.37
N GLU A 4 -3.75 -9.83 23.16
CA GLU A 4 -4.30 -10.03 21.84
C GLU A 4 -4.14 -8.70 21.11
N LEU A 5 -3.11 -8.60 20.28
CA LEU A 5 -3.08 -7.58 19.23
C LEU A 5 -4.40 -7.77 18.46
N PRO A 6 -5.20 -6.72 18.24
CA PRO A 6 -6.40 -6.87 17.43
C PRO A 6 -5.98 -7.51 16.11
N ALA A 7 -6.63 -8.61 15.75
CA ALA A 7 -6.34 -9.31 14.51
C ALA A 7 -6.78 -8.40 13.35
N VAL A 8 -5.87 -7.55 12.88
CA VAL A 8 -6.10 -6.70 11.71
C VAL A 8 -6.30 -7.63 10.52
N SER A 9 -7.41 -7.41 9.81
CA SER A 9 -7.80 -8.24 8.67
C SER A 9 -8.01 -7.37 7.44
N ILE A 10 -7.76 -7.97 6.27
CA ILE A 10 -8.05 -7.33 4.98
C ILE A 10 -9.57 -7.34 4.79
N VAL A 11 -10.18 -6.16 4.73
CA VAL A 11 -11.62 -5.99 4.49
C VAL A 11 -11.92 -6.14 3.02
N ARG A 12 -11.22 -5.38 2.18
CA ARG A 12 -11.41 -5.37 0.73
C ARG A 12 -10.20 -4.82 0.00
N ARG A 13 -10.16 -5.08 -1.31
CA ARG A 13 -9.19 -4.54 -2.26
C ARG A 13 -9.70 -3.25 -2.88
N LEU A 14 -8.84 -2.26 -3.00
CA LEU A 14 -9.11 -0.97 -3.65
C LEU A 14 -8.43 -0.90 -5.03
N GLY A 15 -9.09 -0.25 -6.00
CA GLY A 15 -8.53 0.04 -7.32
C GLY A 15 -8.45 -1.15 -8.29
N GLY A 16 -9.23 -2.21 -8.01
CA GLY A 16 -9.29 -3.43 -8.80
C GLY A 16 -8.08 -4.35 -8.63
N SER A 17 -8.09 -5.49 -9.30
CA SER A 17 -6.96 -6.45 -9.30
C SER A 17 -5.92 -6.12 -10.37
N PRO A 18 -4.66 -6.58 -10.22
CA PRO A 18 -3.63 -6.49 -11.25
C PRO A 18 -4.09 -6.94 -12.64
N ARG A 19 -4.89 -7.99 -12.65
CA ARG A 19 -5.45 -8.59 -13.87
C ARG A 19 -6.43 -7.65 -14.57
N GLN A 20 -7.21 -6.89 -13.81
CA GLN A 20 -8.10 -5.84 -14.33
C GLN A 20 -7.34 -4.58 -14.78
N ARG A 21 -6.08 -4.43 -14.36
CA ARG A 21 -5.17 -3.35 -14.78
C ARG A 21 -4.27 -3.71 -15.97
N GLY A 22 -4.44 -4.90 -16.57
CA GLY A 22 -3.67 -5.33 -17.74
C GLY A 22 -2.35 -6.01 -17.41
N SER A 23 -2.11 -6.40 -16.16
CA SER A 23 -0.98 -7.26 -15.81
C SER A 23 -1.21 -8.68 -16.33
N VAL A 24 -0.37 -9.09 -17.28
CA VAL A 24 -0.49 -10.36 -17.99
C VAL A 24 0.16 -11.51 -17.21
N THR A 25 1.12 -11.21 -16.35
CA THR A 25 1.86 -12.22 -15.58
C THR A 25 1.28 -12.47 -14.19
N GLY A 26 0.54 -11.52 -13.60
CA GLY A 26 -0.10 -11.69 -12.29
C GLY A 26 0.85 -11.78 -11.09
N GLU A 27 2.16 -11.74 -11.31
CA GLU A 27 3.16 -12.11 -10.29
C GLU A 27 3.61 -10.94 -9.40
N THR A 28 3.61 -9.68 -9.87
CA THR A 28 4.11 -8.54 -9.06
C THR A 28 3.49 -7.22 -9.50
N CYS A 29 2.21 -7.01 -9.22
CA CYS A 29 1.58 -5.71 -9.46
C CYS A 29 1.17 -5.05 -8.17
N PRO A 30 1.36 -3.74 -8.06
CA PRO A 30 1.08 -3.03 -6.84
C PRO A 30 -0.41 -3.11 -6.52
N ASP A 31 -0.73 -3.41 -5.28
CA ASP A 31 -2.09 -3.60 -4.78
C ASP A 31 -2.32 -2.79 -3.50
N LEU A 32 -3.57 -2.40 -3.29
CA LEU A 32 -3.98 -1.61 -2.14
C LEU A 32 -5.20 -2.26 -1.48
N PHE A 33 -5.16 -2.38 -0.16
CA PHE A 33 -6.22 -3.00 0.63
C PHE A 33 -6.62 -2.10 1.78
N GLU A 34 -7.91 -2.09 2.07
CA GLU A 34 -8.48 -1.48 3.28
C GLU A 34 -8.48 -2.52 4.40
N LEU A 35 -8.04 -2.09 5.58
CA LEU A 35 -7.92 -2.92 6.78
C LEU A 35 -9.08 -2.67 7.74
N SER A 36 -9.32 -3.63 8.63
CA SER A 36 -10.47 -3.62 9.55
C SER A 36 -10.45 -2.50 10.60
N ASP A 37 -9.30 -1.87 10.79
CA ASP A 37 -9.08 -0.71 11.66
C ASP A 37 -9.21 0.64 10.92
N GLY A 38 -9.44 0.62 9.61
CA GLY A 38 -9.53 1.81 8.75
C GLY A 38 -8.21 2.22 8.10
N ASP A 39 -7.10 1.53 8.42
CA ASP A 39 -5.81 1.76 7.78
C ASP A 39 -5.73 1.07 6.41
N PHE A 40 -4.62 1.28 5.70
CA PHE A 40 -4.40 0.73 4.37
C PHE A 40 -3.11 -0.09 4.30
N ALA A 41 -3.19 -1.26 3.66
CA ALA A 41 -2.02 -2.07 3.32
C ALA A 41 -1.64 -1.86 1.85
N VAL A 42 -0.39 -1.47 1.60
CA VAL A 42 0.16 -1.20 0.27
C VAL A 42 1.15 -2.31 -0.11
N ILE A 43 0.93 -2.94 -1.27
CA ILE A 43 1.90 -3.84 -1.91
C ILE A 43 2.46 -3.12 -3.13
N GLY A 44 3.78 -3.11 -3.27
CA GLY A 44 4.47 -2.45 -4.37
C GLY A 44 5.94 -2.83 -4.42
N THR A 45 6.74 -2.04 -5.13
CA THR A 45 8.19 -2.24 -5.20
C THR A 45 8.85 -1.56 -4.01
N ASP A 46 9.56 -2.32 -3.17
CA ASP A 46 10.41 -1.73 -2.13
C ASP A 46 11.56 -0.94 -2.79
N ARG A 47 11.61 0.36 -2.49
CA ARG A 47 12.62 1.31 -2.97
C ARG A 47 13.24 2.07 -1.80
N THR A 48 13.20 1.49 -0.60
CA THR A 48 13.64 2.12 0.64
C THR A 48 15.07 2.63 0.55
N GLU A 49 16.04 1.79 0.19
CA GLU A 49 17.45 2.21 0.12
C GLU A 49 17.71 3.37 -0.85
N GLU A 50 16.99 3.41 -1.98
CA GLU A 50 17.16 4.46 -2.99
C GLU A 50 16.51 5.79 -2.56
N LEU A 51 15.32 5.71 -1.96
CA LEU A 51 14.51 6.89 -1.67
C LEU A 51 14.77 7.47 -0.28
N ASP A 52 15.26 6.68 0.67
CA ASP A 52 15.57 7.13 2.04
C ASP A 52 16.56 8.30 2.03
N ALA A 53 17.60 8.21 1.19
CA ALA A 53 18.58 9.28 1.00
C ALA A 53 18.02 10.52 0.26
N LEU A 54 16.85 10.41 -0.37
CA LEU A 54 16.20 11.46 -1.16
C LEU A 54 14.99 12.07 -0.43
N LEU A 55 14.70 11.65 0.80
CA LEU A 55 13.61 12.19 1.59
C LEU A 55 13.83 13.69 1.85
N PRO A 56 12.77 14.52 1.76
CA PRO A 56 12.86 15.92 2.14
C PRO A 56 13.14 16.04 3.65
N GLU A 57 13.69 17.18 4.08
CA GLU A 57 14.05 17.42 5.50
C GLU A 57 12.88 17.27 6.48
N SER A 58 11.64 17.39 5.99
CA SER A 58 10.42 17.21 6.79
C SER A 58 9.94 15.77 6.90
N ALA A 59 10.63 14.80 6.27
CA ALA A 59 10.27 13.38 6.29
C ALA A 59 11.43 12.55 6.81
N ALA A 60 11.11 11.57 7.66
CA ALA A 60 12.06 10.60 8.16
C ALA A 60 11.39 9.22 8.16
N ARG A 61 12.22 8.20 8.08
CA ARG A 61 11.81 6.80 8.11
C ARG A 61 12.39 6.13 9.36
N ALA A 62 11.55 5.45 10.13
CA ALA A 62 11.98 4.58 11.23
C ALA A 62 12.43 3.21 10.71
N ASP A 63 13.14 2.43 11.52
CA ASP A 63 13.66 1.12 11.11
C ASP A 63 12.58 0.11 10.69
N CYS A 64 11.36 0.25 11.22
CA CYS A 64 10.21 -0.59 10.87
C CYS A 64 9.42 -0.09 9.64
N GLU A 65 9.80 1.06 9.07
CA GLU A 65 9.09 1.66 7.94
C GLU A 65 9.83 1.37 6.64
N HIS A 66 9.07 1.14 5.56
CA HIS A 66 9.60 0.88 4.23
C HIS A 66 8.97 1.83 3.22
N ILE A 67 9.76 2.32 2.27
CA ILE A 67 9.27 3.13 1.16
C ILE A 67 8.85 2.19 0.03
N VAL A 68 7.55 1.95 -0.06
CA VAL A 68 6.94 1.09 -1.07
C VAL A 68 6.36 1.93 -2.20
N VAL A 69 6.82 1.69 -3.43
CA VAL A 69 6.39 2.42 -4.62
C VAL A 69 5.28 1.66 -5.34
N ILE A 70 4.18 2.37 -5.62
CA ILE A 70 3.07 1.91 -6.46
C ILE A 70 2.95 2.82 -7.69
N THR A 71 2.26 2.34 -8.72
CA THR A 71 2.00 3.17 -9.91
C THR A 71 0.91 4.20 -9.62
N ARG A 72 0.96 5.33 -10.34
CA ARG A 72 -0.09 6.35 -10.29
C ARG A 72 -1.49 5.80 -10.63
N ASP A 73 -1.58 4.89 -11.61
CA ASP A 73 -2.85 4.26 -11.98
C ASP A 73 -3.45 3.43 -10.83
N THR A 74 -2.62 2.69 -10.07
CA THR A 74 -3.09 1.95 -8.90
C THR A 74 -3.69 2.90 -7.85
N LEU A 75 -3.01 4.00 -7.53
CA LEU A 75 -3.50 4.94 -6.53
C LEU A 75 -4.80 5.64 -6.98
N LEU A 76 -4.86 6.13 -8.22
CA LEU A 76 -6.05 6.82 -8.74
C LEU A 76 -7.27 5.91 -8.84
N ARG A 77 -7.09 4.61 -9.09
CA ARG A 77 -8.23 3.68 -9.08
C ARG A 77 -8.71 3.41 -7.67
N ALA A 78 -7.79 3.33 -6.71
CA ALA A 78 -8.14 3.13 -5.32
C ALA A 78 -8.86 4.33 -4.70
N GLU A 79 -8.48 5.55 -5.09
CA GLU A 79 -9.15 6.80 -4.68
C GLU A 79 -10.66 6.74 -4.92
N ARG A 80 -11.10 6.24 -6.08
CA ARG A 80 -12.52 6.07 -6.42
C ARG A 80 -13.30 5.13 -5.48
N ASP A 81 -12.60 4.24 -4.79
CA ASP A 81 -13.20 3.26 -3.87
C ASP A 81 -13.18 3.76 -2.40
N ILE A 82 -12.51 4.89 -2.14
CA ILE A 82 -12.42 5.55 -0.84
C ILE A 82 -13.43 6.71 -0.83
N PRO A 83 -14.55 6.60 -0.09
CA PRO A 83 -15.54 7.67 0.01
C PRO A 83 -14.93 8.90 0.72
N ASP A 84 -15.27 10.10 0.25
CA ASP A 84 -14.79 11.42 0.70
C ASP A 84 -13.37 11.86 0.22
N ALA A 85 -12.83 11.26 -0.85
CA ALA A 85 -11.69 11.81 -1.59
C ALA A 85 -12.06 12.97 -2.55
#